data_AF-A0A6G6W927-F1
#
_entry.id   AF-A0A6G6W927-F1
#
_cell.length_a   1.000
_cell.length_b   1.000
_cell.length_c   1.000
_cell.angle_alpha   90.00
_cell.angle_beta   90.00
_cell.angle_gamma   90.00
#
_symmetry.space_group_name_H-M   'P 1'
#
loop_
_entity.id
_entity.type
_entity.pdbx_description
1 polymer ?
#
loop_
_entity_poly.entity_id
_entity_poly.type
_entity_poly.pdbx_seq_one_letter_code
_entity_poly.pdbx_strand_id
1 'polypeptide(L)'
;MKELAGAAFVAAAGVHAGFQATVSTVVYPTLSHVRAAHWRQAHDRHSRAIAPLVGVVYVALAATAVWWLLVDRTAWAVVAVVLAAATVLVTAAFAAPLHRRLVKRDDALVARLLRVDRVRTGLAVAALAAALVAVAL
;
A
#
# COMPACT_ATOMS: atom_id res chain seq x y z
N MET A 1 1.74 23.36 -14.33
CA MET A 1 2.10 22.94 -12.94
C MET A 1 1.06 22.01 -12.33
N LYS A 2 -0.25 22.35 -12.34
CA LYS A 2 -1.31 21.48 -11.81
C LYS A 2 -1.36 20.11 -12.49
N GLU A 3 -1.39 20.08 -13.82
CA GLU A 3 -1.40 18.84 -14.62
C GLU A 3 -0.19 17.96 -14.32
N LEU A 4 1.01 18.55 -14.23
CA LEU A 4 2.24 17.83 -13.88
C LEU A 4 2.17 17.21 -12.48
N ALA A 5 1.66 17.95 -11.50
CA ALA A 5 1.53 17.45 -10.13
C ALA A 5 0.49 16.32 -10.03
N GLY A 6 -0.64 16.45 -10.73
CA GLY A 6 -1.65 15.40 -10.83
C GLY A 6 -1.11 14.14 -11.51
N ALA A 7 -0.42 14.30 -12.65
CA ALA A 7 0.23 13.18 -13.35
C ALA A 7 1.30 12.48 -12.48
N ALA A 8 2.08 13.26 -11.71
CA ALA A 8 3.06 12.70 -10.78
C ALA A 8 2.38 11.87 -9.68
N PHE A 9 1.27 12.35 -9.11
CA PHE A 9 0.51 11.57 -8.13
C PHE A 9 -0.14 10.33 -8.76
N VAL A 10 -0.72 10.43 -9.95
CA VAL A 10 -1.27 9.27 -10.69
C VAL A 10 -0.20 8.22 -10.90
N ALA A 11 1.01 8.61 -11.30
CA ALA A 11 2.13 7.68 -11.46
C ALA A 11 2.51 7.00 -10.14
N ALA A 12 2.66 7.78 -9.06
CA ALA A 12 2.97 7.23 -7.73
C ALA A 12 1.86 6.30 -7.19
N ALA A 13 0.59 6.69 -7.37
CA ALA A 13 -0.57 5.88 -7.01
C ALA A 13 -0.63 4.60 -7.85
N GLY A 14 -0.28 4.67 -9.13
CA GLY A 14 -0.18 3.52 -10.04
C GLY A 14 0.87 2.52 -9.58
N VAL A 15 2.08 2.99 -9.26
CA VAL A 15 3.15 2.17 -8.69
C VAL A 15 2.71 1.55 -7.37
N HIS A 16 2.07 2.31 -6.48
CA HIS A 16 1.56 1.80 -5.21
C HIS A 16 0.46 0.74 -5.39
N ALA A 17 -0.51 0.98 -6.26
CA ALA A 17 -1.58 0.01 -6.55
C ALA A 17 -1.02 -1.28 -7.17
N GLY A 18 -0.09 -1.17 -8.13
CA GLY A 18 0.61 -2.33 -8.70
C GLY A 18 1.43 -3.11 -7.67
N PHE A 19 2.11 -2.39 -6.77
CA PHE A 19 2.80 -3.00 -5.62
C PHE A 19 1.82 -3.77 -4.72
N GLN A 20 0.71 -3.17 -4.29
CA GLN A 20 -0.28 -3.85 -3.45
C GLN A 20 -0.91 -5.04 -4.14
N ALA A 21 -1.29 -4.91 -5.42
CA ALA A 21 -1.83 -6.01 -6.21
C ALA A 21 -0.84 -7.18 -6.26
N THR A 22 0.45 -6.90 -6.49
CA THR A 22 1.52 -7.91 -6.48
C THR A 22 1.66 -8.58 -5.11
N VAL A 23 1.64 -7.80 -4.03
CA VAL A 23 1.69 -8.34 -2.67
C VAL A 23 0.50 -9.25 -2.39
N SER A 24 -0.71 -8.80 -2.74
CA SER A 24 -1.96 -9.49 -2.46
C SER A 24 -2.13 -10.79 -3.25
N THR A 25 -1.68 -10.79 -4.51
CA THR A 25 -1.93 -11.91 -5.45
C THR A 25 -0.76 -12.88 -5.58
N VAL A 26 0.48 -12.43 -5.31
CA VAL A 26 1.68 -13.26 -5.48
C VAL A 26 2.39 -13.50 -4.16
N VAL A 27 2.74 -12.42 -3.44
CA VAL A 27 3.65 -12.51 -2.29
C VAL A 27 2.96 -13.17 -1.10
N TYR A 28 1.78 -12.70 -0.72
CA TYR A 28 1.06 -13.22 0.44
C TYR A 28 0.53 -14.64 0.26
N PRO A 29 -0.01 -15.04 -0.91
CA PRO A 29 -0.31 -16.44 -1.17
C PRO A 29 0.93 -17.33 -1.05
N THR A 30 2.09 -16.89 -1.54
CA THR A 30 3.34 -17.64 -1.40
C THR A 30 3.75 -17.78 0.07
N LEU A 31 3.72 -16.67 0.82
CA LEU A 31 4.09 -16.65 2.24
C LEU A 31 3.12 -17.48 3.10
N SER A 32 1.82 -17.46 2.80
CA SER A 32 0.80 -18.17 3.60
C SER A 32 0.92 -19.70 3.52
N HIS A 33 1.56 -20.23 2.48
CA HIS A 33 1.81 -21.68 2.34
C HIS A 33 3.09 -22.15 3.05
N VAL A 34 3.90 -21.25 3.62
CA VAL A 34 5.15 -21.63 4.31
C VAL A 34 4.86 -22.38 5.61
N ARG A 35 5.30 -23.63 5.71
CA ARG A 35 5.13 -24.46 6.91
C ARG A 35 5.81 -23.83 8.14
N ALA A 36 5.28 -24.10 9.33
CA ALA A 36 5.76 -23.53 10.59
C ALA A 36 7.28 -23.69 10.80
N ALA A 37 7.85 -24.86 10.45
CA ALA A 37 9.28 -25.15 10.58
C ALA A 37 10.20 -24.18 9.80
N HIS A 38 9.71 -23.62 8.69
CA HIS A 38 10.48 -22.70 7.84
C HIS A 38 10.01 -21.25 7.95
N TRP A 39 9.01 -20.98 8.81
CA TRP A 39 8.32 -19.69 8.86
C TRP A 39 9.25 -18.54 9.16
N ARG A 40 10.05 -18.64 10.23
CA ARG A 40 10.91 -17.55 10.68
C ARG A 40 11.88 -17.10 9.59
N GLN A 41 12.55 -18.06 8.94
CA GLN A 41 13.49 -17.77 7.85
C GLN A 41 12.80 -17.08 6.66
N ALA A 42 11.65 -17.59 6.24
CA ALA A 42 10.91 -17.05 5.10
C ALA A 42 10.32 -15.66 5.40
N HIS A 43 9.72 -15.49 6.57
CA HIS A 43 9.12 -14.23 7.02
C HIS A 43 10.16 -13.14 7.25
N ASP A 44 11.30 -13.47 7.83
CA ASP A 44 12.42 -12.54 8.00
C ASP A 44 12.96 -12.07 6.63
N ARG A 45 13.13 -13.00 5.68
CA ARG A 45 13.55 -12.69 4.31
C ARG A 45 12.53 -11.77 3.62
N HIS A 46 11.25 -12.10 3.71
CA HIS A 46 10.17 -11.29 3.18
C HIS A 46 10.18 -9.87 3.77
N SER A 47 10.23 -9.77 5.11
CA SER A 47 10.18 -8.50 5.83
C SER A 47 11.36 -7.59 5.47
N ARG A 48 12.58 -8.14 5.38
CA ARG A 48 13.78 -7.39 4.95
C ARG A 48 13.69 -6.90 3.51
N ALA A 49 13.12 -7.71 2.61
CA ALA A 49 13.00 -7.35 1.20
C ALA A 49 11.92 -6.28 0.97
N ILE A 50 10.78 -6.39 1.64
CA ILE A 50 9.61 -5.55 1.38
C ILE A 50 9.66 -4.20 2.09
N ALA A 51 10.25 -4.13 3.29
CA ALA A 51 10.30 -2.90 4.09
C ALA A 51 10.88 -1.67 3.34
N PRO A 52 12.06 -1.75 2.68
CA PRO A 52 12.60 -0.62 1.94
C PRO A 52 11.72 -0.23 0.74
N LEU A 53 11.15 -1.20 0.03
CA LEU A 53 10.24 -0.94 -1.09
C LEU A 53 9.00 -0.17 -0.64
N VAL A 54 8.37 -0.60 0.47
CA VAL A 54 7.23 0.13 1.05
C VAL A 54 7.62 1.56 1.41
N GLY A 55 8.78 1.76 2.02
CA GLY A 55 9.30 3.08 2.37
C GLY A 55 9.40 3.99 1.16
N VAL A 56 10.06 3.54 0.08
CA VAL A 56 10.21 4.32 -1.15
C VAL A 56 8.86 4.66 -1.78
N VAL A 57 7.97 3.67 -1.91
CA VAL A 57 6.64 3.87 -2.52
C VAL A 57 5.81 4.86 -1.70
N TYR A 58 5.82 4.75 -0.37
CA TYR A 58 5.02 5.65 0.49
C TYR A 58 5.59 7.06 0.55
N VAL A 59 6.92 7.22 0.53
CA VAL A 59 7.54 8.55 0.44
C VAL A 59 7.19 9.22 -0.89
N ALA A 60 7.28 8.51 -2.01
CA ALA A 60 6.89 9.05 -3.31
C ALA A 60 5.40 9.44 -3.36
N LEU A 61 4.53 8.58 -2.81
CA LEU A 61 3.09 8.84 -2.73
C LEU A 61 2.77 10.06 -1.86
N ALA A 62 3.43 10.20 -0.71
CA ALA A 62 3.25 11.33 0.19
C ALA A 62 3.77 12.64 -0.41
N ALA A 63 4.97 12.62 -1.01
CA ALA A 63 5.57 13.79 -1.64
C ALA A 63 4.71 14.31 -2.81
N THR A 64 4.23 13.41 -3.67
CA THR A 64 3.35 13.79 -4.79
C THR A 64 1.96 14.22 -4.32
N ALA A 65 1.41 13.62 -3.25
CA ALA A 65 0.16 14.08 -2.63
C ALA A 65 0.27 15.52 -2.13
N VAL A 66 1.32 15.82 -1.35
CA VAL A 66 1.55 17.16 -0.80
C VAL A 66 1.72 18.16 -1.94
N TRP A 67 2.55 17.86 -2.93
CA TRP A 67 2.75 18.75 -4.07
C TRP A 67 1.46 19.01 -4.83
N TRP A 68 0.68 17.97 -5.11
CA TRP A 68 -0.59 18.11 -5.82
C TRP A 68 -1.57 18.97 -5.04
N LEU A 69 -1.77 18.70 -3.74
CA LEU A 69 -2.68 19.48 -2.90
C LEU A 69 -2.25 20.93 -2.67
N LEU A 70 -0.96 21.27 -2.83
CA LEU A 70 -0.53 22.66 -2.78
C LEU A 70 -1.04 23.45 -3.99
N VAL A 71 -1.11 22.82 -5.17
CA VAL A 71 -1.44 23.48 -6.43
C VAL A 71 -2.88 23.24 -6.89
N ASP A 72 -3.53 22.15 -6.45
CA ASP A 72 -4.89 21.81 -6.84
C ASP A 72 -5.64 21.05 -5.73
N ARG A 73 -6.90 21.44 -5.49
CA ARG A 73 -7.73 20.94 -4.38
C ARG A 73 -9.15 20.60 -4.84
N THR A 74 -9.30 20.13 -6.07
CA THR A 74 -10.57 19.58 -6.53
C THR A 74 -11.04 18.47 -5.59
N ALA A 75 -12.37 18.26 -5.52
CA ALA A 75 -12.93 17.24 -4.64
C ALA A 75 -12.32 15.85 -4.89
N TRP A 76 -12.10 15.49 -6.17
CA TRP A 76 -11.48 14.21 -6.54
C TRP A 76 -9.99 14.12 -6.17
N ALA A 77 -9.22 15.20 -6.26
CA ALA A 77 -7.83 15.21 -5.80
C ALA A 77 -7.76 14.97 -4.27
N VAL A 78 -8.64 15.62 -3.51
CA VAL A 78 -8.73 15.41 -2.05
C VAL A 78 -9.13 13.97 -1.73
N VAL A 79 -10.15 13.43 -2.40
CA VAL A 79 -10.58 12.03 -2.23
C VAL A 79 -9.44 11.05 -2.52
N ALA A 80 -8.71 11.25 -3.63
CA ALA A 80 -7.58 10.40 -4.00
C ALA A 80 -6.49 10.39 -2.93
N VAL A 81 -6.12 11.57 -2.41
CA VAL A 81 -5.10 11.68 -1.35
C VAL A 81 -5.60 11.09 -0.02
N VAL A 82 -6.86 11.29 0.35
CA VAL A 82 -7.44 10.69 1.57
C VAL A 82 -7.43 9.16 1.49
N LEU A 83 -7.78 8.57 0.36
CA LEU A 83 -7.72 7.11 0.16
C LEU A 83 -6.28 6.56 0.22
N ALA A 84 -5.33 7.28 -0.40
CA ALA A 84 -3.91 6.96 -0.29
C ALA A 84 -3.42 7.02 1.16
N ALA A 85 -3.74 8.09 1.87
CA ALA A 85 -3.40 8.27 3.29
C ALA A 85 -4.04 7.17 4.16
N ALA A 86 -5.31 6.82 3.92
CA ALA A 86 -5.98 5.73 4.61
C ALA A 86 -5.24 4.39 4.41
N THR A 87 -4.70 4.13 3.22
CA THR A 87 -3.89 2.92 2.97
C THR A 87 -2.63 2.91 3.83
N VAL A 88 -1.92 4.04 3.92
CA VAL A 88 -0.72 4.20 4.76
C VAL A 88 -1.07 3.99 6.24
N LEU A 89 -2.17 4.60 6.71
CA LEU A 89 -2.64 4.46 8.08
C LEU A 89 -3.01 3.02 8.42
N VAL A 90 -3.77 2.34 7.56
CA VAL A 90 -4.10 0.91 7.74
C VAL A 90 -2.84 0.05 7.79
N THR A 91 -1.84 0.39 6.98
CA THR A 91 -0.54 -0.29 7.00
C THR A 91 0.18 -0.11 8.35
N ALA A 92 0.29 1.13 8.81
CA ALA A 92 0.99 1.47 10.04
C ALA A 92 0.27 0.93 11.29
N ALA A 93 -1.06 1.03 11.33
CA ALA A 93 -1.88 0.66 12.48
C ALA A 93 -2.14 -0.85 12.58
N PHE A 94 -2.18 -1.58 11.46
CA PHE A 94 -2.57 -3.00 11.47
C PHE A 94 -1.53 -3.91 10.83
N ALA A 95 -1.13 -3.67 9.59
CA ALA A 95 -0.24 -4.59 8.87
C ALA A 95 1.14 -4.68 9.56
N ALA A 96 1.78 -3.56 9.86
CA ALA A 96 3.09 -3.54 10.49
C ALA A 96 3.08 -4.20 11.89
N PRO A 97 2.12 -3.92 12.79
CA PRO A 97 1.99 -4.65 14.05
C PRO A 97 1.75 -6.16 13.88
N LEU A 98 0.96 -6.57 12.88
CA LEU A 98 0.74 -7.99 12.60
C LEU A 98 2.04 -8.68 12.15
N HIS A 99 2.83 -8.05 11.29
CA HIS A 99 4.15 -8.58 10.92
C HIS A 99 5.07 -8.71 12.12
N ARG A 100 5.09 -7.74 13.04
CA ARG A 100 5.90 -7.82 14.28
C ARG A 100 5.49 -8.97 15.18
N ARG A 101 4.20 -9.33 15.21
CA ARG A 101 3.68 -10.44 16.03
C ARG A 101 3.93 -11.81 15.39
N LEU A 102 4.06 -11.87 14.07
CA LEU A 102 4.30 -13.09 13.29
C LEU A 102 5.76 -13.59 13.36
N VAL A 103 6.41 -13.51 14.52
CA VAL A 103 7.77 -14.07 14.75
C VAL A 103 7.77 -15.60 14.58
N LYS A 104 6.65 -16.24 14.94
CA LYS A 104 6.34 -17.64 14.65
C LYS A 104 5.05 -17.70 13.84
N ARG A 105 4.84 -18.82 13.12
CA ARG A 105 3.61 -19.02 12.36
C ARG A 105 2.43 -19.07 13.31
N ASP A 106 1.41 -18.28 12.98
CA ASP A 106 0.11 -18.24 13.64
C ASP A 106 -0.94 -18.01 12.54
N ASP A 107 -1.76 -19.03 12.29
CA ASP A 107 -2.72 -19.03 11.18
C ASP A 107 -3.81 -17.97 11.36
N ALA A 108 -4.19 -17.65 12.60
CA ALA A 108 -5.18 -16.61 12.89
C ALA A 108 -4.62 -15.22 12.59
N LEU A 109 -3.34 -14.98 12.93
CA LEU A 109 -2.66 -13.74 12.58
C LEU A 109 -2.39 -13.62 11.09
N VAL A 110 -2.03 -14.71 10.39
CA VAL A 110 -1.92 -14.74 8.93
C VAL A 110 -3.27 -14.41 8.28
N ALA A 111 -4.36 -15.06 8.70
CA ALA A 111 -5.69 -14.78 8.17
C ALA A 111 -6.12 -13.32 8.40
N ARG A 112 -5.78 -12.76 9.57
CA ARG A 112 -6.02 -11.34 9.86
C ARG A 112 -5.17 -10.42 8.96
N LEU A 113 -3.90 -10.74 8.74
CA LEU A 113 -3.02 -10.00 7.84
C LEU A 113 -3.59 -9.98 6.41
N LEU A 114 -4.06 -11.12 5.91
CA LEU A 114 -4.69 -11.21 4.58
C LEU A 114 -5.98 -10.39 4.48
N ARG A 115 -6.78 -10.29 5.55
CA ARG A 115 -7.97 -9.39 5.56
C ARG A 115 -7.56 -7.92 5.49
N VAL A 116 -6.58 -7.52 6.30
CA VAL A 116 -6.03 -6.15 6.29
C VAL A 116 -5.46 -5.82 4.91
N ASP A 117 -4.82 -6.78 4.26
CA ASP A 117 -4.25 -6.63 2.94
C ASP A 117 -5.28 -6.34 1.85
N ARG A 118 -6.41 -7.05 1.86
CA ARG A 118 -7.51 -6.80 0.92
C ARG A 118 -8.05 -5.37 1.06
N VAL A 119 -8.17 -4.88 2.31
CA VAL A 119 -8.56 -3.49 2.57
C VAL A 119 -7.53 -2.52 1.99
N ARG A 120 -6.24 -2.75 2.24
CA ARG A 120 -5.15 -1.91 1.70
C ARG A 120 -5.13 -1.90 0.17
N THR A 121 -5.35 -3.05 -0.45
CA THR A 121 -5.40 -3.18 -1.92
C THR A 121 -6.61 -2.43 -2.48
N GLY A 122 -7.79 -2.59 -1.88
CA GLY A 122 -8.99 -1.86 -2.28
C GLY A 122 -8.82 -0.35 -2.17
N LEU A 123 -8.23 0.14 -1.07
CA LEU A 123 -7.93 1.56 -0.89
C LEU A 123 -6.89 2.08 -1.91
N ALA A 124 -5.84 1.31 -2.20
CA ALA A 124 -4.83 1.71 -3.18
C ALA A 124 -5.41 1.82 -4.60
N VAL A 125 -6.24 0.85 -5.01
CA VAL A 125 -6.93 0.88 -6.31
C VAL A 125 -7.93 2.04 -6.36
N ALA A 126 -8.70 2.26 -5.29
CA ALA A 126 -9.65 3.37 -5.23
C ALA A 126 -8.94 4.74 -5.28
N ALA A 127 -7.78 4.88 -4.62
CA ALA A 127 -6.96 6.09 -4.68
C ALA A 127 -6.49 6.39 -6.12
N LEU A 128 -6.00 5.36 -6.83
CA LEU A 128 -5.62 5.49 -8.23
C LEU A 128 -6.82 5.87 -9.12
N ALA A 129 -7.96 5.21 -8.96
CA ALA A 129 -9.16 5.51 -9.72
C ALA A 129 -9.64 6.96 -9.50
N ALA A 130 -9.69 7.41 -8.25
CA ALA A 130 -10.03 8.79 -7.92
C ALA A 130 -9.03 9.79 -8.52
N ALA A 131 -7.73 9.45 -8.51
CA ALA A 131 -6.71 10.29 -9.13
C ALA A 131 -6.87 10.42 -10.64
N LEU A 132 -7.19 9.30 -11.32
CA LEU A 132 -7.47 9.29 -12.76
C LEU A 132 -8.70 10.13 -13.11
N VAL A 133 -9.77 10.04 -12.30
CA VAL A 133 -10.96 10.90 -12.45
C VAL A 133 -10.60 12.36 -12.24
N ALA A 134 -9.79 12.69 -11.23
CA ALA A 134 -9.41 14.07 -10.93
C ALA A 134 -8.60 14.74 -12.04
N VAL A 135 -7.77 14.00 -12.78
CA VAL A 135 -6.96 14.55 -13.89
C VAL A 135 -7.68 14.51 -15.24
N ALA A 136 -8.84 13.85 -15.32
CA ALA A 136 -9.66 13.77 -16.52
C ALA A 136 -10.81 14.79 -16.56
N LEU A 137 -11.08 15.48 -15.45
CA LEU A 137 -12.10 16.52 -15.28
C LEU A 137 -11.45 17.90 -15.16
#